data_AF-A0A351X6S2-F1
#
_entry.id   AF-A0A351X6S2-F1
#
_cell.length_a   1.000
_cell.length_b   1.000
_cell.length_c   1.000
_cell.angle_alpha   90.00
_cell.angle_beta   90.00
_cell.angle_gamma   90.00
#
_symmetry.space_group_name_H-M   'P 1'
#
loop_
_entity.id
_entity.type
_entity.pdbx_description
1 polymer ?
#
loop_
_entity_poly.entity_id
_entity_poly.type
_entity_poly.pdbx_seq_one_letter_code
_entity_poly.pdbx_strand_id
1 'polypeptide(L)'
;MVVKGAPDVVLKLCSSYQTTADRPAPLDDVQRSKIISANEVLTQGALRVLGMAYRVLPEMPEKLDQAQLEENLIFVGLVGMIDPARPEVQPALDKAARAGIRTIMITGDYPNTARAIAESIHLL
;
A
#
# COMPACT_ATOMS: atom_id res chain seq x y z
N MET A 1 -2.50 -11.83 16.56
CA MET A 1 -1.44 -10.89 16.12
C MET A 1 -1.87 -10.22 14.82
N VAL A 2 -1.59 -8.93 14.66
CA VAL A 2 -1.97 -8.14 13.48
C VAL A 2 -0.72 -7.53 12.86
N VAL A 3 -0.65 -7.55 11.53
CA VAL A 3 0.45 -7.00 10.73
C VAL A 3 -0.12 -5.98 9.75
N LYS A 4 0.60 -4.86 9.59
CA LYS A 4 0.34 -3.85 8.56
C LYS A 4 1.63 -3.50 7.85
N GLY A 5 1.55 -3.18 6.56
CA GLY A 5 2.74 -2.82 5.80
C GLY A 5 2.48 -2.54 4.33
N ALA A 6 3.55 -2.52 3.54
CA ALA A 6 3.44 -2.42 2.08
C ALA A 6 2.64 -3.62 1.54
N PRO A 7 1.63 -3.40 0.67
CA PRO A 7 0.74 -4.46 0.20
C PRO A 7 1.46 -5.69 -0.36
N ASP A 8 2.49 -5.49 -1.17
CA ASP A 8 3.29 -6.54 -1.80
C ASP A 8 4.14 -7.33 -0.78
N VAL A 9 4.67 -6.65 0.24
CA VAL A 9 5.43 -7.28 1.32
C VAL A 9 4.49 -8.12 2.18
N VAL A 10 3.38 -7.55 2.65
CA VAL A 10 2.41 -8.27 3.50
C VAL A 10 1.82 -9.47 2.75
N LEU A 11 1.50 -9.33 1.47
CA LEU A 11 0.92 -10.41 0.67
C LEU A 11 1.88 -11.60 0.49
N LYS A 12 3.21 -11.40 0.55
CA LYS A 12 4.20 -12.49 0.52
C LYS A 12 4.21 -13.31 1.80
N LEU A 13 3.76 -12.74 2.91
CA LEU A 13 3.71 -13.39 4.23
C LEU A 13 2.39 -14.14 4.45
N CYS A 14 1.42 -13.98 3.55
CA CYS A 14 0.09 -14.58 3.65
C CYS A 14 0.00 -15.92 2.91
N SER A 15 -0.59 -16.92 3.58
CA SER A 15 -0.96 -18.22 3.00
C SER A 15 -2.47 -18.36 2.78
N SER A 16 -3.25 -17.48 3.40
CA SER A 16 -4.71 -17.46 3.34
C SER A 16 -5.24 -16.04 3.31
N TYR A 17 -6.55 -15.88 3.06
CA TYR A 17 -7.23 -14.59 3.09
C TYR A 17 -8.61 -14.72 3.75
N GLN A 18 -9.09 -13.62 4.32
CA GLN A 18 -10.41 -13.53 4.92
C GLN A 18 -11.45 -13.38 3.82
N THR A 19 -12.39 -14.32 3.75
CA THR A 19 -13.53 -14.23 2.81
C THR A 19 -14.64 -13.34 3.39
N THR A 20 -15.55 -12.90 2.53
CA THR A 20 -16.75 -12.13 2.93
C THR A 20 -17.73 -12.93 3.79
N ALA A 21 -17.60 -14.26 3.82
CA ALA A 21 -18.36 -15.15 4.71
C ALA A 21 -17.72 -15.30 6.10
N ASP A 22 -16.81 -14.40 6.45
CA ASP A 22 -16.06 -14.35 7.71
C ASP A 22 -15.30 -15.64 8.05
N ARG A 23 -14.72 -16.28 7.03
CA ARG A 23 -13.87 -17.46 7.18
C ARG A 23 -12.58 -17.34 6.37
N PRO A 24 -11.44 -17.82 6.88
CA PRO A 24 -10.22 -17.93 6.09
C PRO A 24 -10.37 -18.93 4.94
N ALA A 25 -9.79 -18.62 3.79
CA ALA A 25 -9.64 -19.54 2.66
C ALA A 25 -8.21 -19.49 2.12
N PRO A 26 -7.72 -20.55 1.44
CA PRO A 26 -6.40 -20.55 0.83
C PRO A 26 -6.20 -19.37 -0.11
N LEU A 27 -5.03 -18.72 -0.03
CA LEU A 27 -4.67 -17.63 -0.93
C LEU A 27 -4.00 -18.24 -2.17
N ASP A 28 -4.82 -18.62 -3.14
CA ASP A 28 -4.37 -19.09 -4.46
C ASP A 28 -3.91 -17.92 -5.36
N ASP A 29 -3.36 -18.27 -6.52
CA ASP A 29 -2.86 -17.29 -7.50
C ASP A 29 -3.96 -16.38 -8.06
N VAL A 30 -5.19 -16.87 -8.15
CA VAL A 30 -6.34 -16.09 -8.63
C VAL A 30 -6.68 -14.99 -7.64
N GLN A 31 -6.77 -15.32 -6.35
CA GLN A 31 -7.03 -14.33 -5.30
C GLN A 31 -5.85 -13.39 -5.11
N ARG A 32 -4.62 -13.90 -5.19
CA ARG A 32 -3.40 -13.08 -5.16
C ARG A 32 -3.41 -12.04 -6.29
N SER A 33 -3.73 -12.46 -7.51
CA SER A 33 -3.83 -11.54 -8.65
C SER A 33 -4.92 -10.48 -8.44
N LYS A 34 -6.09 -10.85 -7.89
CA LYS A 34 -7.15 -9.87 -7.58
C LYS A 34 -6.72 -8.81 -6.58
N ILE A 35 -5.99 -9.20 -5.53
CA ILE A 35 -5.48 -8.27 -4.52
C ILE A 35 -4.45 -7.32 -5.14
N ILE A 36 -3.56 -7.83 -5.99
CA ILE A 36 -2.57 -7.01 -6.70
C ILE A 36 -3.27 -6.00 -7.61
N SER A 37 -4.25 -6.42 -8.41
CA SER A 37 -5.00 -5.52 -9.28
C SER A 37 -5.80 -4.48 -8.47
N ALA A 38 -6.37 -4.85 -7.33
CA ALA A 38 -7.04 -3.89 -6.44
C ALA A 38 -6.05 -2.85 -5.87
N ASN A 39 -4.84 -3.27 -5.51
CA ASN A 39 -3.78 -2.35 -5.09
C ASN A 39 -3.39 -1.38 -6.20
N GLU A 40 -3.24 -1.87 -7.44
CA GLU A 40 -2.95 -1.00 -8.60
C GLU A 40 -4.01 0.08 -8.79
N VAL A 41 -5.29 -0.29 -8.77
CA VAL A 41 -6.41 0.67 -8.87
C VAL A 41 -6.35 1.72 -7.77
N LEU A 42 -6.06 1.33 -6.52
CA LEU A 42 -5.94 2.29 -5.42
C LEU A 42 -4.74 3.23 -5.61
N THR A 43 -3.57 2.70 -6.00
CA THR A 43 -2.37 3.52 -6.21
C THR A 43 -2.49 4.47 -7.41
N GLN A 44 -3.28 4.13 -8.44
CA GLN A 44 -3.61 5.04 -9.55
C GLN A 44 -4.36 6.29 -9.07
N GLY A 45 -5.16 6.16 -8.00
CA GLY A 45 -5.84 7.28 -7.36
C GLY A 45 -4.94 8.13 -6.45
N ALA A 46 -3.61 8.07 -6.61
CA ALA A 46 -2.63 8.71 -5.73
C ALA A 46 -2.76 8.32 -4.24
N LEU A 47 -3.36 7.16 -3.95
CA LEU A 47 -3.51 6.68 -2.58
C LEU A 47 -2.21 6.02 -2.11
N ARG A 48 -1.83 6.33 -0.86
CA ARG A 48 -0.92 5.51 -0.08
C ARG A 48 -1.71 4.29 0.43
N VAL A 49 -1.30 3.10 0.01
CA VAL A 49 -2.02 1.86 0.32
C VAL A 49 -1.25 1.03 1.35
N LEU A 50 -1.96 0.49 2.34
CA LEU A 50 -1.44 -0.46 3.32
C LEU A 50 -2.16 -1.80 3.19
N GLY A 51 -1.40 -2.89 3.21
CA GLY A 51 -1.93 -4.24 3.37
C GLY A 51 -2.11 -4.58 4.84
N MET A 52 -3.23 -5.21 5.17
CA MET A 52 -3.58 -5.65 6.52
C MET A 52 -3.70 -7.17 6.55
N ALA A 53 -3.06 -7.80 7.53
CA ALA A 53 -3.14 -9.24 7.75
C ALA A 53 -3.13 -9.58 9.24
N TYR A 54 -3.60 -10.78 9.59
CA TYR A 54 -3.57 -11.26 10.96
C TYR A 54 -3.25 -12.74 11.03
N ARG A 55 -2.83 -13.20 12.22
CA ARG A 55 -2.73 -14.61 12.55
C ARG A 55 -3.33 -14.82 13.93
N VAL A 56 -4.19 -15.84 14.05
CA VAL A 56 -4.69 -16.31 15.34
C VAL A 56 -3.65 -17.25 15.91
N LEU A 57 -3.14 -16.93 17.08
CA LEU A 57 -2.22 -17.77 17.82
C LEU A 57 -3.03 -18.42 18.95
N PRO A 58 -3.10 -19.76 19.04
CA PRO A 58 -3.82 -20.43 20.12
C PRO A 58 -3.19 -20.15 21.48
N GLU A 59 -1.86 -19.99 21.52
CA GLU A 59 -1.09 -19.62 22.71
C GLU A 59 -0.04 -18.58 22.34
N MET A 60 0.36 -17.75 23.32
CA MET A 60 1.45 -16.80 23.13
C MET A 60 2.80 -17.54 23.20
N PRO A 61 3.65 -17.43 22.16
CA PRO A 61 4.95 -18.07 22.18
C PRO A 61 5.85 -17.43 23.25
N GLU A 62 6.61 -18.26 23.98
CA GLU A 62 7.55 -17.80 25.03
C GLU A 62 8.70 -16.95 24.46
N LYS A 63 9.03 -17.12 23.18
CA LYS A 63 10.01 -16.32 22.44
C LYS A 63 9.34 -15.64 21.26
N LEU A 64 9.46 -14.32 21.20
CA LEU A 64 8.99 -13.51 20.09
C LEU A 64 10.10 -13.43 19.04
N ASP A 65 10.25 -14.45 18.21
CA ASP A 65 11.03 -14.34 16.98
C ASP A 65 10.15 -13.72 15.89
N GLN A 66 10.53 -12.52 15.47
CA GLN A 66 9.73 -11.73 14.52
C GLN A 66 9.57 -12.45 13.18
N ALA A 67 10.58 -13.21 12.72
CA ALA A 67 10.50 -13.95 11.46
C ALA A 67 9.47 -15.10 11.53
N GLN A 68 9.36 -15.77 12.69
CA GLN A 68 8.39 -16.86 12.91
C GLN A 68 6.97 -16.35 13.17
N LEU A 69 6.85 -15.11 13.61
CA LEU A 69 5.57 -14.43 13.80
C LEU A 69 5.01 -13.95 12.47
N GLU A 70 5.84 -13.39 11.61
CA GLU A 70 5.46 -12.78 10.32
C GLU A 70 5.34 -13.80 9.16
N GLU A 71 4.81 -15.00 9.42
CA GLU A 71 4.56 -16.02 8.38
C GLU A 71 3.15 -16.63 8.51
N ASN A 72 2.66 -17.28 7.45
CA ASN A 72 1.37 -17.97 7.43
C ASN A 72 0.18 -17.09 7.85
N LEU A 73 0.20 -15.83 7.41
CA LEU A 73 -0.82 -14.85 7.76
C LEU A 73 -2.11 -15.03 6.94
N ILE A 74 -3.21 -14.53 7.48
CA ILE A 74 -4.51 -14.37 6.83
C ILE A 74 -4.61 -12.92 6.35
N PHE A 75 -4.61 -12.71 5.03
CA PHE A 75 -4.79 -11.39 4.44
C PHE A 75 -6.24 -10.90 4.63
N VAL A 76 -6.43 -9.69 5.16
CA VAL A 76 -7.76 -9.12 5.41
C VAL A 76 -8.19 -8.20 4.28
N GLY A 77 -7.29 -7.33 3.85
CA GLY A 77 -7.65 -6.29 2.89
C GLY A 77 -6.60 -5.20 2.74
N LEU A 78 -6.97 -4.23 1.91
CA LEU A 78 -6.19 -3.04 1.61
C LEU A 78 -6.88 -1.82 2.23
N VAL A 79 -6.08 -0.89 2.72
CA VAL A 79 -6.54 0.43 3.19
C VAL A 79 -5.84 1.49 2.38
N GLY A 80 -6.59 2.30 1.66
CA GLY A 80 -6.08 3.46 0.93
C GLY A 80 -6.28 4.74 1.74
N MET A 81 -5.25 5.59 1.79
CA MET A 81 -5.31 6.93 2.35
C MET A 81 -4.67 7.92 1.39
N ILE A 82 -5.22 9.13 1.32
CA ILE A 82 -4.68 10.19 0.49
C ILE A 82 -3.93 11.20 1.35
N ASP A 83 -2.75 11.59 0.91
CA ASP A 83 -2.03 12.76 1.43
C ASP A 83 -2.13 13.86 0.37
N PRO A 84 -3.14 14.75 0.44
CA PRO A 84 -3.38 15.71 -0.62
C PRO A 84 -2.24 16.75 -0.66
N ALA A 85 -1.82 17.09 -1.88
CA ALA A 85 -0.89 18.18 -2.08
C ALA A 85 -1.47 19.49 -1.53
N ARG A 86 -0.59 20.36 -1.01
CA ARG A 86 -1.01 21.67 -0.52
C ARG A 86 -1.51 22.52 -1.70
N PRO A 87 -2.60 23.28 -1.56
CA PRO A 87 -3.21 24.03 -2.66
C PRO A 87 -2.25 25.06 -3.29
N GLU A 88 -1.26 25.54 -2.54
CA GLU A 88 -0.23 26.47 -3.00
C GLU A 88 0.84 25.84 -3.91
N VAL A 89 0.93 24.51 -3.99
CA VAL A 89 1.98 23.81 -4.76
C VAL A 89 1.82 24.05 -6.25
N GLN A 90 0.61 23.91 -6.80
CA GLN A 90 0.37 24.11 -8.23
C GLN A 90 0.76 25.53 -8.69
N PRO A 91 0.28 26.64 -8.06
CA PRO A 91 0.71 27.98 -8.40
C PRO A 91 2.23 28.21 -8.30
N ALA A 92 2.88 27.58 -7.31
CA ALA A 92 4.32 27.72 -7.12
C ALA A 92 5.11 27.01 -8.23
N LEU A 93 4.68 25.82 -8.65
CA LEU A 93 5.27 25.06 -9.75
C LEU A 93 5.13 25.81 -11.08
N ASP A 94 3.95 26.36 -11.38
CA ASP A 94 3.72 27.16 -12.58
C ASP A 94 4.64 28.38 -12.65
N LYS A 95 4.80 29.07 -11.52
CA LYS A 95 5.68 30.24 -11.43
C LYS A 95 7.14 29.86 -11.66
N ALA A 96 7.59 28.74 -11.07
CA ALA A 96 8.94 28.23 -11.27
C ALA A 96 9.19 27.81 -12.73
N ALA A 97 8.24 27.11 -13.35
CA ALA A 97 8.31 26.68 -14.74
C ALA A 97 8.40 27.88 -15.70
N ARG A 98 7.58 28.93 -15.49
CA ARG A 98 7.63 30.18 -16.28
C ARG A 98 8.95 30.94 -16.13
N ALA A 99 9.63 30.77 -15.00
CA ALA A 99 10.96 31.33 -14.75
C ALA A 99 12.11 30.46 -15.31
N GLY A 100 11.80 29.35 -15.99
CA GLY A 100 12.80 28.41 -16.54
C GLY A 100 13.47 27.54 -15.47
N ILE A 101 12.88 27.42 -14.28
CA ILE A 101 13.43 26.62 -13.18
C ILE A 101 12.91 25.19 -13.31
N ARG A 102 13.83 24.23 -13.32
CA ARG A 102 13.49 22.80 -13.30
C ARG A 102 13.21 22.33 -11.87
N THR A 103 11.99 21.86 -11.63
CA THR A 103 11.61 21.25 -10.34
C THR A 103 11.77 19.73 -10.38
N ILE A 104 12.19 19.13 -9.26
CA ILE A 104 12.37 17.68 -9.10
C ILE A 104 11.65 17.24 -7.84
N MET A 105 10.83 16.18 -7.93
CA MET A 105 10.19 15.53 -6.78
C MET A 105 11.10 14.45 -6.20
N ILE A 106 11.26 14.46 -4.87
CA ILE A 106 11.93 13.41 -4.11
C ILE A 106 10.89 12.87 -3.12
N THR A 107 10.51 11.59 -3.24
CA THR A 107 9.55 10.94 -2.35
C THR A 107 9.98 9.50 -2.05
N GLY A 108 9.53 8.98 -0.90
CA GLY A 108 9.65 7.57 -0.53
C GLY A 108 8.41 6.74 -0.88
N ASP A 109 7.43 7.34 -1.57
CA ASP A 109 6.22 6.62 -1.99
C ASP A 109 6.49 5.63 -3.12
N TYR A 110 5.54 4.71 -3.31
CA TYR A 110 5.59 3.75 -4.40
C TYR A 110 5.58 4.46 -5.76
N PRO A 111 6.30 3.98 -6.80
CA PRO A 111 6.45 4.70 -8.07
C PRO A 111 5.14 5.14 -8.72
N ASN A 112 4.09 4.30 -8.67
CA ASN A 112 2.79 4.64 -9.23
C ASN A 112 2.10 5.77 -8.46
N THR A 113 2.15 5.74 -7.13
CA THR A 113 1.61 6.80 -6.26
C THR A 113 2.37 8.11 -6.50
N ALA A 114 3.70 8.05 -6.56
CA ALA A 114 4.55 9.22 -6.83
C ALA A 114 4.21 9.86 -8.18
N ARG A 115 4.04 9.05 -9.23
CA ARG A 115 3.63 9.53 -10.55
C ARG A 115 2.25 10.19 -10.51
N ALA A 116 1.26 9.55 -9.88
CA ALA A 116 -0.08 10.09 -9.77
C ALA A 116 -0.10 11.44 -9.01
N ILE A 117 0.69 11.57 -7.93
CA ILE A 117 0.86 12.84 -7.23
C ILE A 117 1.49 13.88 -8.16
N ALA A 118 2.57 13.52 -8.87
CA ALA A 118 3.26 14.43 -9.79
C ALA A 118 2.34 14.94 -10.92
N GLU A 119 1.50 14.08 -11.49
CA GLU A 119 0.47 14.46 -12.48
C GLU A 119 -0.56 15.40 -11.85
N SER A 120 -1.05 15.10 -10.64
CA SER A 120 -2.05 15.93 -9.94
C SER A 120 -1.57 17.35 -9.60
N ILE A 121 -0.26 17.56 -9.46
CA ILE A 121 0.33 18.87 -9.16
C ILE A 121 0.92 19.56 -10.40
N HIS A 122 0.73 19.00 -11.60
CA HIS A 122 1.30 19.49 -12.86
C HIS A 122 2.84 19.56 -12.88
N LEU A 123 3.48 18.63 -12.17
CA LEU A 123 4.93 18.45 -12.30
C LEU A 123 5.30 17.66 -13.56
N LEU A 124 4.38 16.80 -14.03
CA LEU A 124 4.47 16.00 -15.25
C LEU A 124 3.53 16.53 -16.33
#